data_AF-X1FHI0-F1
#
_entry.id   AF-X1FHI0-F1
#
_cell.length_a   1.000
_cell.length_b   1.000
_cell.length_c   1.000
_cell.angle_alpha   90.00
_cell.angle_beta   90.00
_cell.angle_gamma   90.00
#
_symmetry.space_group_name_H-M   'P 1'
#
loop_
_entity.id
_entity.type
_entity.pdbx_description
1 polymer ?
#
loop_
_entity_poly.entity_id
_entity_poly.type
_entity_poly.pdbx_seq_one_letter_code
_entity_poly.pdbx_strand_id
1 'polypeptide(L)'
;MDGNVEKIFLLFNILTVEKLSDSIQNRFPFNHYKKIKNEGGGWSIEHIHAQQSEPMKEDMAIRIWLEDTLKSIENIQYIEIEKEIMDENGNIETSFEKKDVNTIFVNNINALLDNQKIDIEEFNKLKDELIRLFESSSVHELDNLALLSKKDNSALNNSIFPVKRNKIIDIEKEGKFIPPCTRNVFLKFYSNSDNQPYYWSKTDKDLYFKAIEKVLNPFLN
;
A
#
# COMPACT_ATOMS: atom_id res chain seq x y z
N MET A 1 -1.91 -1.07 21.67
CA MET A 1 -0.90 -1.91 20.98
C MET A 1 -0.12 -1.09 19.96
N ASP A 2 -0.75 -0.13 19.30
CA ASP A 2 -0.19 0.65 18.17
C ASP A 2 1.13 1.40 18.44
N GLY A 3 1.31 1.97 19.63
CA GLY A 3 2.50 2.79 19.94
C GLY A 3 3.83 2.02 19.95
N ASN A 4 3.81 0.69 20.03
CA ASN A 4 5.02 -0.13 19.91
C ASN A 4 5.35 -0.42 18.44
N VAL A 5 4.34 -0.64 17.61
CA VAL A 5 4.51 -0.87 16.16
C VAL A 5 5.04 0.40 15.48
N GLU A 6 4.53 1.58 15.83
CA GLU A 6 5.06 2.86 15.34
C GLU A 6 6.56 3.03 15.60
N LYS A 7 7.04 2.61 16.77
CA LYS A 7 8.47 2.68 17.13
C LYS A 7 9.31 1.69 16.33
N ILE A 8 8.78 0.48 16.09
CA ILE A 8 9.44 -0.53 15.24
C ILE A 8 9.64 0.03 13.84
N PHE A 9 8.58 0.60 13.23
CA PHE A 9 8.71 1.17 11.88
C PHE A 9 9.54 2.45 11.85
N LEU A 10 9.52 3.28 12.91
CA LEU A 10 10.45 4.40 13.02
C LEU A 10 11.91 3.92 13.05
N LEU A 11 12.22 2.92 13.88
CA LEU A 11 13.56 2.34 13.98
C LEU A 11 14.00 1.74 12.64
N PHE A 12 13.11 0.98 11.98
CA PHE A 12 13.36 0.44 10.65
C PHE A 12 13.72 1.54 9.63
N ASN A 13 13.00 2.67 9.65
CA ASN A 13 13.31 3.82 8.79
C ASN A 13 14.66 4.46 9.11
N ILE A 14 14.99 4.64 10.39
CA ILE A 14 16.26 5.23 10.83
C ILE A 14 17.44 4.35 10.39
N LEU A 15 17.38 3.06 10.73
CA LEU A 15 18.45 2.10 10.45
C LEU A 15 18.62 1.85 8.95
N THR A 16 17.54 1.88 8.17
CA THR A 16 17.63 1.77 6.71
C THR A 16 18.42 2.94 6.11
N VAL A 17 18.17 4.17 6.58
CA VAL A 17 18.94 5.34 6.12
C VAL A 17 20.39 5.25 6.57
N GLU A 18 20.64 4.82 7.81
CA GLU A 18 21.99 4.65 8.35
C GLU A 18 22.82 3.61 7.58
N LYS A 19 22.22 2.47 7.21
CA LYS A 19 22.88 1.43 6.42
C LYS A 19 23.20 1.84 4.99
N LEU A 20 22.48 2.83 4.44
CA LEU A 20 22.77 3.42 3.12
C LEU A 20 23.91 4.45 3.18
N SER A 21 24.32 4.85 4.38
CA SER A 21 25.26 5.95 4.61
C SER A 21 26.68 5.48 4.94
N ASP A 22 27.38 4.91 3.96
CA ASP A 22 28.86 5.04 3.91
C ASP A 22 29.29 6.47 3.54
N SER A 23 28.33 7.34 3.18
CA SER A 23 28.54 8.77 2.94
C SER A 23 27.77 9.62 3.96
N ILE A 24 28.45 10.64 4.51
CA ILE A 24 27.99 11.56 5.56
C ILE A 24 26.67 12.30 5.25
N GLN A 25 26.19 12.24 3.99
CA GLN A 25 25.07 13.06 3.50
C GLN A 25 23.67 12.47 3.70
N ASN A 26 23.53 11.18 4.04
CA ASN A 26 22.22 10.53 4.19
C ASN A 26 21.91 10.27 5.67
N ARG A 27 21.51 11.31 6.42
CA ARG A 27 21.00 11.16 7.80
C ARG A 27 19.48 11.14 7.80
N PHE A 28 18.89 10.37 8.72
CA PHE A 28 17.44 10.41 8.92
C PHE A 28 17.01 11.83 9.35
N PRO A 29 16.04 12.47 8.66
CA PRO A 29 15.69 13.86 8.91
C PRO A 29 14.75 14.01 10.11
N PHE A 30 15.32 13.92 11.31
CA PHE A 30 14.58 14.03 12.57
C PHE A 30 13.81 15.35 12.73
N ASN A 31 14.28 16.43 12.11
CA ASN A 31 13.58 17.72 12.09
C ASN A 31 12.20 17.60 11.42
N HIS A 32 12.12 16.98 10.23
CA HIS A 32 10.86 16.75 9.53
C HIS A 32 9.97 15.78 10.29
N TYR A 33 10.56 14.70 10.83
CA TYR A 33 9.82 13.75 11.65
C TYR A 33 9.17 14.40 12.88
N LYS A 34 9.93 15.21 13.62
CA LYS A 34 9.44 15.94 14.81
C LYS A 34 8.38 16.99 14.45
N LYS A 35 8.55 17.70 13.34
CA LYS A 35 7.56 18.68 12.87
C LYS A 35 6.19 18.02 12.67
N ILE A 36 6.13 16.91 11.93
CA ILE A 36 4.86 16.17 11.74
C ILE A 36 4.35 15.61 13.07
N LYS A 37 5.24 15.13 13.94
CA LYS A 37 4.86 14.60 15.25
C LYS A 37 4.16 15.65 16.13
N ASN A 38 4.64 16.90 16.11
CA ASN A 38 4.19 17.96 17.00
C ASN A 38 3.08 18.83 16.37
N GLU A 39 3.18 19.12 15.07
CA GLU A 39 2.31 20.08 14.36
C GLU A 39 1.40 19.39 13.33
N GLY A 40 1.78 18.21 12.83
CA GLY A 40 1.08 17.49 11.76
C GLY A 40 0.06 16.45 12.24
N GLY A 41 -0.30 16.46 13.52
CA GLY A 41 -1.24 15.50 14.12
C GLY A 41 -0.61 14.17 14.53
N GLY A 42 0.69 13.97 14.30
CA GLY A 42 1.39 12.76 14.70
C GLY A 42 1.60 11.74 13.57
N TRP A 43 2.08 10.57 13.99
CA TRP A 43 2.31 9.42 13.13
C TRP A 43 1.29 8.33 13.44
N SER A 44 1.04 7.45 12.47
CA SER A 44 0.24 6.24 12.61
C SER A 44 0.78 5.15 11.69
N ILE A 45 0.32 3.93 11.92
CA ILE A 45 0.55 2.84 10.98
C ILE A 45 -0.52 2.88 9.88
N GLU A 46 -0.07 2.80 8.64
CA GLU A 46 -0.90 2.59 7.46
C GLU A 46 -0.76 1.14 7.00
N HIS A 47 -1.89 0.56 6.58
CA HIS A 47 -1.89 -0.74 5.94
C HIS A 47 -1.56 -0.57 4.45
N ILE A 48 -0.63 -1.34 3.91
CA ILE A 48 -0.24 -1.24 2.49
C ILE A 48 -1.40 -1.67 1.57
N HIS A 49 -2.18 -2.65 2.03
CA HIS A 49 -3.37 -3.17 1.38
C HIS A 49 -4.56 -3.14 2.36
N ALA A 50 -5.80 -3.11 1.88
CA ALA A 50 -6.96 -2.98 2.75
C ALA A 50 -7.19 -4.24 3.61
N GLN A 51 -7.37 -4.08 4.93
CA GLN A 51 -7.76 -5.16 5.83
C GLN A 51 -9.22 -4.97 6.25
N GLN A 52 -10.05 -6.00 6.07
CA GLN A 52 -11.43 -6.06 6.56
C GLN A 52 -12.22 -4.77 6.23
N SER A 53 -12.41 -4.50 4.94
CA SER A 53 -12.98 -3.22 4.51
C SER A 53 -14.42 -3.06 5.02
N GLU A 54 -14.59 -2.19 6.02
CA GLU A 54 -15.91 -1.87 6.55
C GLU A 54 -16.81 -1.32 5.43
N PRO A 55 -18.11 -1.68 5.41
CA PRO A 55 -19.03 -1.15 4.42
C PRO A 55 -19.09 0.38 4.49
N MET A 56 -18.86 1.05 3.36
CA MET A 56 -19.04 2.51 3.29
C MET A 56 -20.52 2.81 3.06
N LYS A 57 -21.02 3.86 3.72
CA LYS A 57 -22.46 4.22 3.72
C LYS A 57 -22.73 5.66 3.33
N GLU A 58 -21.71 6.51 3.33
CA GLU A 58 -21.83 7.93 3.04
C GLU A 58 -21.58 8.19 1.55
N ASP A 59 -22.59 8.73 0.86
CA ASP A 59 -22.57 8.95 -0.59
C ASP A 59 -21.35 9.78 -1.05
N MET A 60 -21.04 10.87 -0.34
CA MET A 60 -19.88 11.71 -0.67
C MET A 60 -18.55 10.96 -0.54
N ALA A 61 -18.37 10.19 0.53
CA ALA A 61 -17.17 9.39 0.73
C ALA A 61 -17.04 8.28 -0.33
N ILE A 62 -18.17 7.67 -0.72
CA ILE A 62 -18.22 6.67 -1.78
C ILE A 62 -17.82 7.27 -3.13
N ARG A 63 -18.33 8.46 -3.48
CA ARG A 63 -17.97 9.15 -4.72
C ARG A 63 -16.49 9.47 -4.79
N ILE A 64 -15.92 10.00 -3.71
CA ILE A 64 -14.47 10.26 -3.62
C ILE A 64 -13.68 8.97 -3.84
N TRP A 65 -14.08 7.87 -3.19
CA TRP A 65 -13.42 6.58 -3.36
C TRP A 65 -13.50 6.08 -4.82
N LEU A 66 -14.66 6.21 -5.47
CA LEU A 66 -14.86 5.83 -6.87
C LEU A 66 -14.00 6.68 -7.81
N GLU A 67 -13.94 7.99 -7.61
CA GLU A 67 -13.13 8.93 -8.41
C GLU A 67 -11.62 8.64 -8.27
N ASP A 68 -11.14 8.49 -7.03
CA ASP A 68 -9.73 8.16 -6.76
C ASP A 68 -9.36 6.80 -7.36
N THR A 69 -10.26 5.82 -7.24
CA THR A 69 -10.07 4.48 -7.79
C THR A 69 -10.02 4.53 -9.32
N LEU A 70 -10.97 5.21 -9.96
CA LEU A 70 -11.01 5.40 -11.41
C LEU A 70 -9.70 6.01 -11.92
N LYS A 71 -9.26 7.12 -11.34
CA LYS A 71 -8.00 7.79 -11.68
C LYS A 71 -6.79 6.87 -11.53
N SER A 72 -6.83 5.94 -10.58
CA SER A 72 -5.73 4.99 -10.35
C SER A 72 -5.70 3.82 -11.33
N ILE A 73 -6.85 3.40 -11.86
CA ILE A 73 -6.95 2.20 -12.70
C ILE A 73 -7.23 2.47 -14.18
N GLU A 74 -7.66 3.68 -14.56
CA GLU A 74 -8.05 4.03 -15.94
C GLU A 74 -6.93 3.78 -16.97
N ASN A 75 -5.67 3.83 -16.54
CA ASN A 75 -4.50 3.61 -17.40
C ASN A 75 -3.88 2.22 -17.21
N ILE A 76 -4.52 1.33 -16.44
CA ILE A 76 -4.08 -0.04 -16.19
C ILE A 76 -4.88 -0.94 -17.13
N GLN A 77 -4.21 -1.53 -18.13
CA GLN A 77 -4.86 -2.49 -19.04
C GLN A 77 -5.09 -3.83 -18.35
N TYR A 78 -4.02 -4.39 -17.80
CA TYR A 78 -4.02 -5.66 -17.07
C TYR A 78 -3.09 -5.60 -15.87
N ILE A 79 -3.28 -6.54 -14.94
CA ILE A 79 -2.33 -6.86 -13.87
C ILE A 79 -1.95 -8.32 -13.96
N GLU A 80 -0.75 -8.66 -13.46
CA GLU A 80 -0.33 -10.05 -13.28
C GLU A 80 -0.51 -10.45 -11.81
N ILE A 81 -1.42 -11.38 -11.57
CA ILE A 81 -1.74 -11.90 -10.25
C ILE A 81 -0.93 -13.16 -10.00
N GLU A 82 -0.23 -13.15 -8.87
CA GLU A 82 0.53 -14.30 -8.37
C GLU A 82 -0.40 -15.46 -8.00
N LYS A 83 -0.10 -16.64 -8.52
CA LYS A 83 -0.79 -17.91 -8.21
C LYS A 83 0.21 -18.98 -7.85
N GLU A 84 -0.10 -19.71 -6.79
CA GLU A 84 0.60 -20.94 -6.44
C GLU A 84 0.02 -22.10 -7.24
N ILE A 85 0.87 -22.76 -8.02
CA ILE A 85 0.55 -23.98 -8.75
C ILE A 85 1.37 -25.13 -8.17
N MET A 86 0.77 -26.31 -8.13
CA MET A 86 1.47 -27.52 -7.71
C MET A 86 1.97 -28.25 -8.95
N ASP A 87 3.27 -28.54 -8.99
CA ASP A 87 3.86 -29.34 -10.06
C ASP A 87 3.47 -30.83 -9.89
N GLU A 88 3.84 -31.64 -10.88
CA GLU A 88 3.61 -33.09 -10.88
C GLU A 88 4.32 -33.85 -9.75
N ASN A 89 5.31 -33.22 -9.10
CA ASN A 89 6.09 -33.77 -8.00
C ASN A 89 5.60 -33.31 -6.62
N GLY A 90 4.57 -32.45 -6.56
CA GLY A 90 4.02 -31.89 -5.33
C GLY A 90 4.74 -30.63 -4.82
N ASN A 91 5.67 -30.05 -5.59
CA ASN A 91 6.29 -28.77 -5.25
C ASN A 91 5.35 -27.61 -5.60
N ILE A 92 5.39 -26.56 -4.78
CA ILE A 92 4.65 -25.32 -5.04
C ILE A 92 5.54 -24.39 -5.87
N GLU A 93 5.09 -24.06 -7.08
CA GLU A 93 5.71 -23.07 -7.94
C GLU A 93 4.85 -21.81 -8.03
N THR A 94 5.51 -20.67 -8.22
CA THR A 94 4.85 -19.39 -8.42
C THR A 94 4.62 -19.16 -9.91
N SER A 95 3.37 -18.92 -10.28
CA SER A 95 2.94 -18.56 -11.64
C SER A 95 2.20 -17.23 -11.63
N PHE A 96 2.02 -16.64 -12.81
CA PHE A 96 1.33 -15.36 -12.96
C PHE A 96 0.18 -15.48 -13.96
N GLU A 97 -1.00 -15.02 -13.56
CA GLU A 97 -2.18 -14.89 -14.42
C GLU A 97 -2.41 -13.43 -14.77
N LYS A 98 -2.57 -13.13 -16.07
CA LYS A 98 -3.01 -11.81 -16.52
C LYS A 98 -4.50 -11.65 -16.30
N LYS A 99 -4.90 -10.59 -15.59
CA LYS A 99 -6.30 -10.17 -15.46
C LYS A 99 -6.50 -8.78 -16.04
N ASP A 100 -7.50 -8.66 -16.90
CA ASP A 100 -7.93 -7.38 -17.46
C ASP A 100 -8.58 -6.51 -16.38
N VAL A 101 -8.16 -5.25 -16.32
CA VAL A 101 -8.66 -4.27 -15.34
C VAL A 101 -9.57 -3.25 -16.03
N ASN A 102 -9.16 -2.78 -17.21
CA ASN A 102 -9.69 -1.56 -17.81
C ASN A 102 -11.17 -1.66 -18.19
N THR A 103 -11.63 -2.78 -18.74
CA THR A 103 -12.93 -2.77 -19.42
C THR A 103 -14.12 -2.92 -18.46
N ILE A 104 -14.05 -3.83 -17.50
CA ILE A 104 -15.22 -4.16 -16.65
C ILE A 104 -15.32 -3.17 -15.49
N PHE A 105 -14.22 -2.95 -14.77
CA PHE A 105 -14.23 -2.12 -13.56
C PHE A 105 -14.44 -0.64 -13.85
N VAL A 106 -13.82 -0.10 -14.91
CA VAL A 106 -14.01 1.31 -15.29
C VAL A 106 -15.46 1.58 -15.67
N ASN A 107 -16.09 0.70 -16.45
CA ASN A 107 -17.48 0.84 -16.84
C ASN A 107 -18.42 0.79 -15.63
N ASN A 108 -18.19 -0.14 -14.69
CA ASN A 108 -18.99 -0.25 -13.46
C ASN A 108 -18.83 1.00 -12.57
N ILE A 109 -17.61 1.54 -12.44
CA ILE A 109 -17.36 2.76 -11.67
C ILE A 109 -18.08 3.96 -12.30
N ASN A 110 -17.97 4.14 -13.62
CA ASN A 110 -18.65 5.23 -14.33
C ASN A 110 -20.17 5.14 -14.20
N ALA A 111 -20.75 3.94 -14.33
CA ALA A 111 -22.18 3.73 -14.16
C ALA A 111 -22.67 4.12 -12.76
N LEU A 112 -21.89 3.80 -11.71
CA LEU A 112 -22.21 4.24 -10.34
C LEU A 112 -22.10 5.76 -10.19
N LEU A 113 -21.05 6.39 -10.74
CA LEU A 113 -20.84 7.84 -10.64
C LEU A 113 -21.94 8.66 -11.33
N ASP A 114 -22.45 8.16 -12.47
CA ASP A 114 -23.51 8.81 -13.25
C ASP A 114 -24.88 8.79 -12.55
N ASN A 115 -25.08 7.87 -11.60
CA ASN A 115 -26.31 7.82 -10.81
C ASN A 115 -26.40 8.99 -9.83
N GLN A 116 -27.57 9.65 -9.75
CA GLN A 116 -27.79 10.74 -8.78
C GLN A 116 -27.65 10.29 -7.32
N LYS A 117 -28.00 9.03 -7.04
CA LYS A 117 -27.84 8.39 -5.73
C LYS A 117 -27.09 7.08 -5.93
N ILE A 118 -26.03 6.87 -5.15
CA ILE A 118 -25.25 5.65 -5.24
C ILE A 118 -26.06 4.47 -4.66
N ASP A 119 -26.10 3.35 -5.39
CA ASP A 119 -26.48 2.07 -4.82
C ASP A 119 -25.34 1.57 -3.93
N ILE A 120 -25.56 1.64 -2.61
CA ILE A 120 -24.56 1.29 -1.59
C ILE A 120 -24.23 -0.21 -1.63
N GLU A 121 -25.19 -1.07 -1.97
CA GLU A 121 -24.96 -2.52 -2.00
C GLU A 121 -24.12 -2.90 -3.22
N GLU A 122 -24.47 -2.37 -4.39
CA GLU A 122 -23.69 -2.53 -5.62
C GLU A 122 -22.27 -1.97 -5.46
N PHE A 123 -22.15 -0.77 -4.87
CA PHE A 123 -20.85 -0.17 -4.57
C PHE A 123 -19.99 -1.07 -3.69
N ASN A 124 -20.52 -1.57 -2.56
CA ASN A 124 -19.69 -2.36 -1.64
C ASN A 124 -19.29 -3.72 -2.26
N LYS A 125 -20.12 -4.31 -3.14
CA LYS A 125 -19.72 -5.48 -3.93
C LYS A 125 -18.55 -5.17 -4.87
N LEU A 126 -18.66 -4.08 -5.64
CA LEU A 126 -17.59 -3.61 -6.53
C LEU A 126 -16.29 -3.31 -5.77
N LYS A 127 -16.40 -2.63 -4.61
CA LYS A 127 -15.28 -2.31 -3.73
C LYS A 127 -14.56 -3.59 -3.27
N ASP A 128 -15.31 -4.60 -2.82
CA ASP A 128 -14.73 -5.87 -2.38
C ASP A 128 -14.04 -6.64 -3.53
N GLU A 129 -14.60 -6.58 -4.74
CA GLU A 129 -13.99 -7.18 -5.93
C GLU A 129 -12.67 -6.50 -6.30
N LEU A 130 -12.65 -5.15 -6.30
CA LEU A 130 -11.45 -4.37 -6.59
C LEU A 130 -10.35 -4.57 -5.54
N ILE A 131 -10.70 -4.61 -4.26
CA ILE A 131 -9.75 -4.91 -3.19
C ILE A 131 -9.12 -6.28 -3.41
N ARG A 132 -9.92 -7.32 -3.69
CA ARG A 132 -9.41 -8.68 -3.95
C ARG A 132 -8.57 -8.77 -5.22
N LEU A 133 -8.81 -7.90 -6.20
CA LEU A 133 -8.11 -7.93 -7.48
C LEU A 133 -6.64 -7.48 -7.33
N PHE A 134 -6.39 -6.44 -6.54
CA PHE A 134 -5.07 -5.80 -6.43
C PHE A 134 -4.18 -6.33 -5.29
N GLU A 135 -4.64 -7.35 -4.56
CA GLU A 135 -4.02 -7.77 -3.29
C GLU A 135 -3.90 -9.29 -3.18
N SER A 136 -2.80 -9.77 -2.62
CA SER A 136 -2.63 -11.17 -2.18
C SER A 136 -3.00 -11.35 -0.70
N SER A 137 -3.04 -12.58 -0.20
CA SER A 137 -3.10 -12.83 1.25
C SER A 137 -1.80 -12.44 1.95
N SER A 138 -1.87 -12.06 3.22
CA SER A 138 -0.70 -11.70 4.03
C SER A 138 -0.30 -12.84 4.94
N VAL A 139 1.00 -13.02 5.12
CA VAL A 139 1.57 -14.11 5.92
C VAL A 139 1.99 -13.59 7.29
N HIS A 140 2.49 -12.35 7.34
CA HIS A 140 2.96 -11.70 8.56
C HIS A 140 2.25 -10.36 8.76
N GLU A 141 1.92 -10.00 9.99
CA GLU A 141 1.26 -8.70 10.24
C GLU A 141 2.14 -7.52 9.77
N LEU A 142 3.47 -7.61 9.91
CA LEU A 142 4.39 -6.53 9.55
C LEU A 142 4.57 -6.36 8.03
N ASP A 143 4.28 -7.38 7.22
CA ASP A 143 4.44 -7.34 5.76
C ASP A 143 3.45 -6.38 5.07
N ASN A 144 2.44 -5.96 5.81
CA ASN A 144 1.37 -5.09 5.35
C ASN A 144 1.35 -3.73 6.07
N LEU A 145 2.40 -3.35 6.79
CA LEU A 145 2.39 -2.12 7.59
C LEU A 145 3.48 -1.15 7.16
N ALA A 146 3.17 0.15 7.25
CA ALA A 146 4.11 1.23 7.00
C ALA A 146 3.83 2.42 7.92
N LEU A 147 4.85 3.24 8.19
CA LEU A 147 4.70 4.44 9.02
C LEU A 147 4.28 5.63 8.16
N LEU A 148 3.16 6.28 8.48
CA LEU A 148 2.69 7.44 7.73
C LEU A 148 2.16 8.53 8.67
N SER A 149 2.12 9.77 8.19
CA SER A 149 1.50 10.86 8.97
C SER A 149 0.01 10.55 9.17
N LYS A 150 -0.56 10.90 10.33
CA LYS A 150 -2.00 10.64 10.58
C LYS A 150 -2.90 11.30 9.55
N LYS A 151 -2.52 12.51 9.13
CA LYS A 151 -3.25 13.31 8.14
C LYS A 151 -3.29 12.64 6.77
N ASP A 152 -2.17 12.08 6.33
CA ASP A 152 -2.11 11.41 5.04
C ASP A 152 -2.75 10.01 5.12
N ASN A 153 -2.60 9.32 6.26
CA ASN A 153 -3.19 8.02 6.51
C ASN A 153 -4.73 8.04 6.48
N SER A 154 -5.36 9.06 7.06
CA SER A 154 -6.83 9.18 7.07
C SER A 154 -7.43 9.24 5.66
N ALA A 155 -6.67 9.69 4.67
CA ALA A 155 -7.12 9.78 3.28
C ALA A 155 -6.92 8.47 2.48
N LEU A 156 -6.21 7.48 3.05
CA LEU A 156 -5.85 6.23 2.38
C LEU A 156 -6.57 4.99 2.93
N ASN A 157 -7.24 5.15 4.06
CA ASN A 157 -7.88 4.04 4.72
C ASN A 157 -8.95 3.40 3.80
N ASN A 158 -8.92 2.08 3.67
CA ASN A 158 -9.78 1.28 2.77
C ASN A 158 -9.63 1.53 1.26
N SER A 159 -8.60 2.25 0.81
CA SER A 159 -8.29 2.36 -0.62
C SER A 159 -7.52 1.13 -1.14
N ILE A 160 -7.67 0.81 -2.43
CA ILE A 160 -6.86 -0.23 -3.07
C ILE A 160 -5.38 0.21 -3.20
N PHE A 161 -4.46 -0.75 -3.31
CA PHE A 161 -3.03 -0.47 -3.42
C PHE A 161 -2.65 0.57 -4.51
N PRO A 162 -3.20 0.54 -5.74
CA PRO A 162 -2.92 1.57 -6.76
C PRO A 162 -3.24 3.01 -6.31
N VAL A 163 -4.36 3.22 -5.62
CA VAL A 163 -4.75 4.53 -5.06
C VAL A 163 -3.73 4.99 -4.02
N LYS A 164 -3.37 4.09 -3.09
CA LYS A 164 -2.38 4.40 -2.04
C LYS A 164 -1.02 4.76 -2.63
N ARG A 165 -0.57 3.99 -3.62
CA ARG A 165 0.67 4.26 -4.36
C ARG A 165 0.66 5.63 -5.02
N ASN A 166 -0.41 5.97 -5.73
CA ASN A 166 -0.54 7.28 -6.39
C ASN A 166 -0.49 8.42 -5.37
N LYS A 167 -1.14 8.26 -4.22
CA LYS A 167 -1.10 9.26 -3.15
C LYS A 167 0.31 9.46 -2.59
N ILE A 168 1.05 8.39 -2.35
CA ILE A 168 2.45 8.48 -1.88
C ILE A 168 3.31 9.22 -2.92
N ILE A 169 3.12 8.93 -4.20
CA ILE A 169 3.79 9.64 -5.30
C ILE A 169 3.43 11.13 -5.28
N ASP A 170 2.16 11.49 -5.07
CA ASP A 170 1.72 12.88 -5.03
C ASP A 170 2.29 13.63 -3.81
N ILE A 171 2.31 13.00 -2.63
CA ILE A 171 2.95 13.55 -1.42
C ILE A 171 4.45 13.79 -1.68
N GLU A 172 5.13 12.88 -2.38
CA GLU A 172 6.54 13.02 -2.75
C GLU A 172 6.76 14.18 -3.74
N LYS A 173 5.91 14.30 -4.76
CA LYS A 173 5.93 15.42 -5.73
C LYS A 173 5.70 16.78 -5.07
N GLU A 174 4.87 16.82 -4.03
CA GLU A 174 4.63 18.02 -3.22
C GLU A 174 5.82 18.38 -2.30
N GLY A 175 6.86 17.56 -2.24
CA GLY A 175 8.03 17.76 -1.38
C GLY A 175 7.75 17.57 0.11
N LYS A 176 6.63 16.89 0.46
CA LYS A 176 6.31 16.55 1.84
C LYS A 176 7.19 15.38 2.30
N PHE A 177 7.51 15.37 3.58
CA PHE A 177 8.34 14.32 4.15
C PHE A 177 7.56 13.01 4.29
N ILE A 178 8.05 11.95 3.65
CA ILE A 178 7.59 10.57 3.78
C ILE A 178 8.74 9.75 4.37
N PRO A 179 8.49 8.89 5.38
CA PRO A 179 9.51 7.97 5.87
C PRO A 179 10.08 7.12 4.71
N PRO A 180 11.41 7.02 4.55
CA PRO A 180 12.01 6.37 3.39
C PRO A 180 11.53 4.94 3.14
N CYS A 181 11.36 4.14 4.20
CA CYS A 181 10.86 2.78 4.05
C CYS A 181 9.40 2.73 3.58
N THR A 182 8.58 3.70 4.01
CA THR A 182 7.19 3.84 3.55
C THR A 182 7.15 4.22 2.07
N ARG A 183 7.97 5.18 1.64
CA ARG A 183 8.11 5.47 0.20
C ARG A 183 8.55 4.21 -0.55
N ASN A 184 9.59 3.54 -0.08
CA ASN A 184 10.17 2.36 -0.75
C ASN A 184 9.15 1.22 -0.90
N VAL A 185 8.29 0.97 0.09
CA VAL A 185 7.33 -0.15 0.01
C VAL A 185 6.23 0.12 -1.01
N PHE A 186 5.66 1.32 -1.03
CA PHE A 186 4.63 1.71 -2.02
C PHE A 186 5.21 1.87 -3.44
N LEU A 187 6.50 2.20 -3.56
CA LEU A 187 7.22 2.20 -4.84
C LEU A 187 7.82 0.83 -5.21
N LYS A 188 7.63 -0.19 -4.38
CA LYS A 188 8.12 -1.57 -4.56
C LYS A 188 9.64 -1.69 -4.74
N PHE A 189 10.42 -0.86 -4.05
CA PHE A 189 11.89 -0.90 -4.09
C PHE A 189 12.52 -2.10 -3.37
N TYR A 190 11.74 -2.86 -2.60
CA TYR A 190 12.20 -4.12 -1.99
C TYR A 190 12.08 -5.32 -2.92
N SER A 191 11.28 -5.19 -3.98
CA SER A 191 11.00 -6.26 -4.94
C SER A 191 11.93 -6.15 -6.14
N ASN A 192 12.26 -7.30 -6.75
CA ASN A 192 12.92 -7.30 -8.05
C ASN A 192 11.94 -6.71 -9.09
N SER A 193 12.46 -5.83 -9.95
CA SER A 193 11.71 -4.90 -10.79
C SER A 193 10.95 -5.56 -11.96
N ASP A 194 10.08 -6.51 -11.67
CA ASP A 194 9.25 -7.18 -12.66
C ASP A 194 7.93 -6.42 -12.80
N ASN A 195 7.97 -5.26 -13.47
CA ASN A 195 6.89 -4.55 -14.19
C ASN A 195 5.44 -4.49 -13.63
N GLN A 196 5.20 -4.88 -12.38
CA GLN A 196 3.87 -4.94 -11.76
C GLN A 196 3.76 -3.92 -10.62
N PRO A 197 3.72 -2.61 -10.93
CA PRO A 197 3.69 -1.57 -9.91
C PRO A 197 2.36 -1.48 -9.17
N TYR A 198 1.33 -2.23 -9.60
CA TYR A 198 -0.05 -2.04 -9.15
C TYR A 198 -0.62 -3.19 -8.30
N TYR A 199 0.05 -4.35 -8.25
CA TYR A 199 -0.40 -5.53 -7.49
C TYR A 199 0.53 -5.76 -6.30
N TRP A 200 0.01 -5.83 -5.06
CA TRP A 200 0.81 -6.12 -3.87
C TRP A 200 0.86 -7.63 -3.62
N SER A 201 1.88 -8.27 -4.18
CA SER A 201 2.02 -9.73 -4.29
C SER A 201 2.51 -10.38 -3.00
N LYS A 202 2.41 -11.71 -2.91
CA LYS A 202 2.97 -12.48 -1.79
C LYS A 202 4.50 -12.38 -1.80
N THR A 203 5.10 -12.42 -2.98
CA THR A 203 6.53 -12.21 -3.15
C THR A 203 6.96 -10.82 -2.68
N ASP A 204 6.21 -9.75 -2.99
CA ASP A 204 6.54 -8.40 -2.52
C ASP A 204 6.52 -8.30 -0.98
N LYS A 205 5.50 -8.91 -0.36
CA LYS A 205 5.34 -8.97 1.09
C LYS A 205 6.48 -9.71 1.77
N ASP A 206 6.86 -10.88 1.25
CA ASP A 206 7.96 -11.67 1.78
C ASP A 206 9.30 -10.92 1.70
N LEU A 207 9.58 -10.27 0.56
CA LEU A 207 10.79 -9.46 0.40
C LEU A 207 10.80 -8.23 1.32
N TYR A 208 9.66 -7.56 1.47
CA TYR A 208 9.53 -6.46 2.41
C TYR A 208 9.74 -6.90 3.86
N PHE A 209 9.13 -8.01 4.26
CA PHE A 209 9.30 -8.57 5.60
C PHE A 209 10.75 -8.98 5.87
N LYS A 210 11.40 -9.66 4.92
CA LYS A 210 12.84 -10.00 4.99
C LYS A 210 13.71 -8.75 5.13
N ALA A 211 13.34 -7.64 4.48
CA ALA A 211 14.06 -6.37 4.64
C ALA A 211 13.91 -5.81 6.06
N ILE A 212 12.70 -5.84 6.64
CA ILE A 212 12.46 -5.47 8.04
C ILE A 212 13.30 -6.35 8.98
N GLU A 213 13.20 -7.66 8.82
CA GLU A 213 13.90 -8.65 9.64
C GLU A 213 15.42 -8.45 9.57
N LYS A 214 15.99 -8.33 8.36
CA LYS A 214 17.42 -8.08 8.16
C LYS A 214 17.89 -6.78 8.82
N VAL A 215 17.03 -5.77 8.90
CA VAL A 215 17.37 -4.48 9.52
C VAL A 215 17.31 -4.57 11.05
N LEU A 216 16.30 -5.25 11.60
CA LEU A 216 16.01 -5.26 13.04
C LEU A 216 16.65 -6.42 13.81
N ASN A 217 16.92 -7.56 13.19
CA ASN A 217 17.51 -8.74 13.84
C ASN A 217 18.75 -8.47 14.71
N PRO A 218 19.68 -7.56 14.34
CA PRO A 218 20.82 -7.24 15.21
C PRO A 218 20.45 -6.68 16.59
N PHE A 219 19.20 -6.25 16.80
CA PHE A 219 18.72 -5.57 18.01
C PHE A 219 17.69 -6.40 18.79
N LEU A 220 17.39 -7.63 18.37
CA LEU A 220 16.37 -8.51 18.98
C LEU A 220 16.97 -9.58 19.92
N ASN A 221 18.25 -9.44 20.29
CA ASN A 221 18.98 -10.35 21.18
C ASN A 221 19.13 -9.78 22.59
#